data_AF-A0A699V6J6-F1
#
_entry.id   AF-A0A699V6J6-F1
#
_cell.length_a   1.000
_cell.length_b   1.000
_cell.length_c   1.000
_cell.angle_alpha   90.00
_cell.angle_beta   90.00
_cell.angle_gamma   90.00
#
_symmetry.space_group_name_H-M   'P 1'
#
loop_
_entity.id
_entity.type
_entity.pdbx_description
1 polymer ?
#
loop_
_entity_poly.entity_id
_entity_poly.type
_entity_poly.pdbx_seq_one_letter_code
_entity_poly.pdbx_strand_id
1 'polypeptide(L)'
;PWKPLLLTAVVLGAAATAATAQDIAAAQKAIELERYNEAKGLLRNASTPEANYEMGRLYQMRDLDDSAAIYFNKAAGATPFGQVAAGRAALVKGQEDAAAASFDAAAKA
;
A
#
# COMPACT_ATOMS: atom_id res chain seq x y z
N PRO A 1 24.07 5.25 -39.71
CA PRO A 1 24.16 6.12 -38.51
C PRO A 1 22.77 6.34 -37.87
N TRP A 2 22.42 5.52 -36.88
CA TRP A 2 21.05 5.38 -36.32
C TRP A 2 20.93 5.81 -34.85
N LYS A 3 21.54 6.94 -34.51
CA LYS A 3 21.57 7.51 -33.16
C LYS A 3 21.64 9.01 -33.42
N PRO A 4 20.73 9.93 -33.02
CA PRO A 4 19.79 9.88 -31.89
C PRO A 4 18.53 10.77 -32.10
N LEU A 5 17.38 10.28 -32.58
CA LEU A 5 16.16 11.11 -32.65
C LEU A 5 14.87 10.40 -32.21
N LEU A 6 14.98 9.27 -31.52
CA LEU A 6 13.84 8.58 -30.89
C LEU A 6 13.85 8.75 -29.37
N LEU A 7 14.04 9.97 -28.88
CA LEU A 7 14.14 10.26 -27.45
C LEU A 7 13.42 11.56 -27.09
N THR A 8 12.22 11.77 -27.63
CA THR A 8 11.33 12.81 -27.10
C THR A 8 9.87 12.45 -27.29
N ALA A 9 9.16 12.49 -26.15
CA ALA A 9 7.71 12.50 -25.93
C ALA A 9 7.07 11.17 -25.50
N VAL A 10 6.36 11.27 -24.37
CA VAL A 10 5.79 10.22 -23.50
C VAL A 10 6.88 9.64 -22.57
N VAL A 11 7.08 10.14 -21.36
CA VAL A 11 6.08 10.06 -20.29
C VAL A 11 6.37 11.14 -19.22
N LEU A 12 5.64 12.26 -19.24
CA LEU A 12 5.59 13.19 -18.10
C LEU A 12 4.36 12.94 -17.21
N GLY A 13 3.72 11.77 -17.38
CA GLY A 13 2.59 11.32 -16.55
C GLY A 13 2.81 10.01 -15.80
N ALA A 14 3.89 9.26 -16.06
CA ALA A 14 4.15 7.94 -15.43
C ALA A 14 5.42 7.88 -14.55
N ALA A 15 6.20 8.97 -14.47
CA ALA A 15 7.34 9.02 -13.55
C ALA A 15 6.88 9.01 -12.08
N ALA A 16 5.72 9.62 -11.78
CA ALA A 16 5.14 9.61 -10.44
C ALA A 16 4.69 8.20 -10.00
N THR A 17 4.16 7.39 -10.92
CA THR A 17 3.79 6.00 -10.64
C THR A 17 4.99 5.05 -10.55
N ALA A 18 6.08 5.30 -11.30
CA ALA A 18 7.27 4.46 -11.22
C ALA A 18 8.07 4.67 -9.91
N ALA A 19 8.30 5.92 -9.51
CA ALA A 19 9.03 6.23 -8.28
C ALA A 19 8.28 5.74 -7.02
N THR A 20 6.96 5.93 -6.98
CA THR A 20 6.12 5.43 -5.88
C THR A 20 6.12 3.91 -5.80
N ALA A 21 6.09 3.20 -6.94
CA ALA A 21 6.18 1.74 -6.95
C ALA A 21 7.54 1.23 -6.43
N GLN A 22 8.64 1.91 -6.75
CA GLN A 22 9.97 1.56 -6.23
C GLN A 22 10.06 1.79 -4.71
N ASP A 23 9.55 2.92 -4.21
CA ASP A 23 9.54 3.22 -2.77
C ASP A 23 8.67 2.23 -1.99
N ILE A 24 7.52 1.82 -2.54
CA ILE A 24 6.65 0.80 -1.95
C ILE A 24 7.37 -0.56 -1.87
N ALA A 25 8.01 -1.00 -2.95
CA ALA A 25 8.75 -2.26 -2.95
C ALA A 25 9.93 -2.24 -1.96
N ALA A 26 10.65 -1.12 -1.88
CA ALA A 26 11.71 -0.94 -0.88
C ALA A 26 11.16 -0.95 0.55
N ALA A 27 9.99 -0.33 0.78
CA ALA A 27 9.34 -0.33 2.09
C ALA A 27 8.88 -1.72 2.52
N GLN A 28 8.32 -2.51 1.61
CA GLN A 28 7.93 -3.91 1.87
C GLN A 28 9.13 -4.73 2.35
N LYS A 29 10.25 -4.65 1.63
CA LYS A 29 11.50 -5.32 2.03
C LYS A 29 12.01 -4.82 3.38
N ALA A 30 11.93 -3.52 3.64
CA ALA A 30 12.33 -2.96 4.93
C ALA A 30 11.43 -3.47 6.08
N ILE A 31 10.12 -3.63 5.86
CA ILE A 31 9.19 -4.24 6.84
C ILE A 31 9.57 -5.70 7.10
N GLU A 32 9.83 -6.49 6.06
CA GLU A 32 10.24 -7.90 6.17
C GLU A 32 11.55 -8.08 6.95
N LEU A 33 12.45 -7.10 6.86
CA LEU A 33 13.72 -7.07 7.60
C LEU A 33 13.60 -6.36 8.96
N GLU A 34 12.37 -6.04 9.40
CA GLU A 34 12.07 -5.30 10.64
C GLU A 34 12.73 -3.91 10.72
N ARG A 35 13.16 -3.35 9.60
CA ARG A 35 13.75 -2.00 9.45
C ARG A 35 12.64 -0.94 9.39
N TYR A 36 11.78 -0.90 10.39
CA TYR A 36 10.53 -0.11 10.36
C TYR A 36 10.74 1.40 10.19
N ASN A 37 11.83 1.98 10.71
CA ASN A 37 12.09 3.41 10.55
C ASN A 37 12.43 3.78 9.10
N GLU A 38 13.12 2.90 8.38
CA GLU A 38 13.40 3.08 6.96
C GLU A 38 12.11 2.92 6.14
N ALA A 39 11.34 1.87 6.40
CA ALA A 39 10.05 1.65 5.74
C ALA A 39 9.12 2.87 5.90
N LYS A 40 9.03 3.42 7.12
CA LYS A 40 8.26 4.65 7.38
C LYS A 40 8.80 5.84 6.59
N GLY A 41 10.12 5.98 6.48
CA GLY A 41 10.77 7.04 5.71
C GLY A 41 10.44 7.01 4.22
N LEU A 42 10.35 5.81 3.65
CA LEU A 42 9.96 5.57 2.25
C LEU A 42 8.47 5.88 2.01
N LEU A 43 7.61 5.51 2.96
CA LEU A 43 6.16 5.62 2.79
C LEU A 43 5.58 7.00 3.18
N ARG A 44 6.25 7.81 4.01
CA ARG A 44 5.67 9.01 4.63
C ARG A 44 5.13 10.07 3.66
N ASN A 45 5.65 10.11 2.43
CA ASN A 45 5.28 11.10 1.42
C ASN A 45 4.34 10.53 0.36
N ALA A 46 4.06 9.23 0.39
CA ALA A 46 3.20 8.56 -0.56
C ALA A 46 1.77 8.46 0.00
N SER A 47 0.80 8.93 -0.78
CA SER A 47 -0.63 8.93 -0.41
C SER A 47 -1.46 7.96 -1.23
N THR A 48 -0.84 7.01 -1.93
CA THR A 48 -1.56 6.01 -2.73
C THR A 48 -2.22 4.95 -1.83
N PRO A 49 -3.26 4.25 -2.29
CA PRO A 49 -3.84 3.13 -1.55
C PRO A 49 -2.81 2.08 -1.15
N GLU A 50 -1.86 1.76 -2.03
CA GLU A 50 -0.79 0.79 -1.76
C GLU A 50 0.17 1.29 -0.67
N ALA A 51 0.59 2.56 -0.73
CA ALA A 51 1.46 3.13 0.30
C ALA A 51 0.75 3.18 1.67
N ASN A 52 -0.54 3.50 1.69
CA ASN A 52 -1.34 3.47 2.91
C ASN A 52 -1.48 2.02 3.44
N TYR A 53 -1.67 1.04 2.57
CA TYR A 53 -1.73 -0.36 2.97
C TYR A 53 -0.42 -0.84 3.60
N GLU A 54 0.72 -0.50 3.00
CA GLU A 54 2.03 -0.83 3.57
C GLU A 54 2.32 -0.09 4.88
N MET A 55 1.84 1.14 5.03
CA MET A 55 1.90 1.85 6.31
C MET A 55 1.05 1.15 7.37
N GLY A 56 -0.13 0.64 7.00
CA GLY A 56 -0.97 -0.20 7.85
C GLY A 56 -0.24 -1.46 8.31
N ARG A 57 0.42 -2.17 7.38
CA ARG A 57 1.25 -3.36 7.69
C ARG A 57 2.39 -3.01 8.65
N LEU A 58 3.11 -1.92 8.39
CA LEU A 58 4.20 -1.45 9.24
C LEU A 58 3.73 -1.22 10.67
N TYR A 59 2.58 -0.55 10.86
CA TYR A 59 2.04 -0.30 12.19
C TYR A 59 1.58 -1.59 12.88
N GLN A 60 0.98 -2.52 12.14
CA GLN A 60 0.56 -3.81 12.69
C GLN A 60 1.76 -4.64 13.17
N MET A 61 2.86 -4.67 12.41
CA MET A 61 4.11 -5.34 12.80
C MET A 61 4.79 -4.72 14.04
N ARG A 62 4.30 -3.56 14.48
CA ARG A 62 4.78 -2.84 15.66
C ARG A 62 3.78 -2.84 16.80
N ASP A 63 2.72 -3.66 16.71
CA ASP A 63 1.64 -3.73 17.69
C ASP A 63 0.92 -2.38 17.89
N LEU A 64 0.84 -1.56 16.83
CA LEU A 64 0.16 -0.26 16.82
C LEU A 64 -1.17 -0.36 16.06
N ASP A 65 -2.08 -1.16 16.57
CA ASP A 65 -3.32 -1.57 15.91
C ASP A 65 -4.23 -0.40 15.51
N ASP A 66 -4.42 0.59 16.38
CA ASP A 66 -5.22 1.77 16.04
C ASP A 66 -4.67 2.51 14.82
N SER A 67 -3.33 2.66 14.76
CA SER A 67 -2.66 3.28 13.62
C SER A 67 -2.76 2.40 12.38
N ALA A 68 -2.58 1.08 12.52
CA ALA A 68 -2.72 0.14 11.42
C ALA A 68 -4.11 0.21 10.79
N ALA A 69 -5.16 0.19 11.62
CA ALA A 69 -6.54 0.28 11.16
C ALA A 69 -6.84 1.61 10.45
N ILE A 70 -6.30 2.74 10.91
CA ILE A 70 -6.45 4.04 10.22
C ILE A 70 -5.89 3.96 8.80
N TYR A 71 -4.68 3.43 8.64
CA TYR A 71 -4.01 3.39 7.34
C TYR A 71 -4.59 2.34 6.40
N PHE A 72 -5.03 1.18 6.92
CA PHE A 72 -5.81 0.23 6.13
C PHE A 72 -7.14 0.82 5.64
N ASN A 73 -7.84 1.60 6.47
CA ASN A 73 -9.05 2.31 6.04
C ASN A 73 -8.75 3.37 4.96
N LYS A 74 -7.59 4.03 4.99
CA LYS A 74 -7.18 4.96 3.91
C LYS A 74 -6.89 4.24 2.58
N ALA A 75 -6.49 2.97 2.65
CA ALA A 75 -6.28 2.12 1.48
C ALA A 75 -7.56 1.44 0.98
N ALA A 76 -8.65 1.50 1.75
CA ALA A 76 -9.91 0.86 1.43
C ALA A 76 -10.65 1.54 0.26
N GLY A 77 -11.52 0.77 -0.39
CA GLY A 77 -12.29 1.23 -1.55
C GLY A 77 -13.08 0.08 -2.18
N ALA A 78 -13.78 0.38 -3.27
CA ALA A 78 -14.64 -0.60 -3.95
C ALA A 78 -13.88 -1.63 -4.82
N THR A 79 -12.58 -1.45 -5.03
CA THR A 79 -11.74 -2.40 -5.78
C THR A 79 -11.46 -3.66 -4.96
N PRO A 80 -11.11 -4.81 -5.58
CA PRO A 80 -10.72 -6.00 -4.82
C PRO A 80 -9.61 -5.72 -3.81
N PHE A 81 -8.60 -4.92 -4.20
CA PHE A 81 -7.55 -4.46 -3.30
C PHE A 81 -8.10 -3.63 -2.13
N GLY A 82 -8.98 -2.67 -2.41
CA GLY A 82 -9.62 -1.84 -1.38
C GLY A 82 -10.47 -2.67 -0.40
N GLN A 83 -11.11 -3.73 -0.87
CA GLN A 83 -11.86 -4.66 -0.03
C GLN A 83 -10.92 -5.50 0.87
N VAL A 84 -9.76 -5.93 0.36
CA VAL A 84 -8.72 -6.56 1.20
C VAL A 84 -8.23 -5.59 2.28
N ALA A 85 -8.00 -4.33 1.93
CA ALA A 85 -7.59 -3.31 2.90
C ALA A 85 -8.68 -3.06 3.97
N ALA A 86 -9.95 -3.00 3.59
CA ALA A 86 -11.06 -2.92 4.53
C ALA A 86 -11.11 -4.12 5.47
N GLY A 87 -10.94 -5.33 4.94
CA GLY A 87 -10.89 -6.55 5.75
C GLY A 87 -9.74 -6.55 6.74
N ARG A 88 -8.55 -6.07 6.34
CA ARG A 88 -7.40 -5.89 7.24
C ARG A 88 -7.69 -4.88 8.34
N ALA A 89 -8.35 -3.76 8.04
CA ALA A 89 -8.75 -2.78 9.04
C ALA A 89 -9.73 -3.37 10.07
N ALA A 90 -10.66 -4.22 9.62
CA ALA A 90 -11.61 -4.92 10.49
C ALA A 90 -10.92 -5.97 11.38
N LEU A 91 -10.01 -6.78 10.82
CA LEU A 91 -9.24 -7.78 11.59
C LEU A 91 -8.43 -7.15 12.72
N VAL A 92 -7.74 -6.04 12.44
CA VAL A 92 -6.97 -5.31 13.44
C VAL A 92 -7.84 -4.82 14.60
N LYS A 93 -9.14 -4.59 14.35
CA LYS A 93 -10.14 -4.20 15.37
C LYS A 93 -10.85 -5.39 16.02
N GLY A 94 -10.47 -6.63 15.71
CA GLY A 94 -11.16 -7.84 16.19
C GLY A 94 -12.55 -8.05 15.60
N GLN A 95 -12.85 -7.43 14.45
CA GLN A 95 -14.16 -7.50 13.78
C GLN A 95 -14.15 -8.61 12.72
N GLU A 96 -14.12 -9.86 13.15
CA GLU A 96 -13.93 -11.02 12.27
C GLU A 96 -15.01 -11.16 11.18
N ASP A 97 -16.29 -10.97 11.52
CA ASP A 97 -17.40 -11.06 10.56
C ASP A 97 -17.30 -9.99 9.46
N ALA A 98 -16.97 -8.75 9.85
CA ALA A 98 -16.81 -7.64 8.92
C ALA A 98 -15.58 -7.84 8.01
N ALA A 99 -14.51 -8.43 8.57
CA ALA A 99 -13.34 -8.81 7.80
C ALA A 99 -13.67 -9.88 6.76
N ALA A 100 -14.35 -10.96 7.18
CA ALA A 100 -14.76 -12.04 6.30
C ALA A 100 -15.63 -11.53 5.15
N ALA A 101 -16.62 -10.68 5.43
CA ALA A 101 -17.47 -10.08 4.39
C ALA A 101 -16.66 -9.28 3.35
N SER A 102 -15.64 -8.54 3.81
CA SER A 102 -14.78 -7.75 2.92
C SER A 102 -13.89 -8.63 2.05
N PHE A 103 -13.28 -9.68 2.62
CA PHE A 103 -12.46 -10.63 1.85
C PHE A 103 -13.29 -11.44 0.85
N ASP A 104 -14.50 -11.83 1.23
CA ASP A 104 -15.46 -12.46 0.33
C ASP A 104 -15.82 -11.58 -0.86
N ALA A 105 -16.06 -10.28 -0.61
CA ALA A 105 -16.34 -9.31 -1.66
C ALA A 105 -15.14 -9.15 -2.61
N ALA A 106 -13.92 -9.15 -2.07
CA ALA A 106 -12.70 -9.12 -2.88
C ALA A 106 -12.54 -10.36 -3.76
N ALA A 107 -12.85 -11.56 -3.23
CA ALA A 107 -12.68 -12.82 -3.92
C ALA A 107 -13.72 -13.08 -5.03
N LYS A 108 -14.86 -12.39 -4.98
CA LYS A 108 -15.97 -12.49 -5.95
C LYS A 108 -15.88 -11.48 -7.10
N ALA A 109 -14.92 -10.55 -7.04
CA ALA A 109 -14.82 -9.41 -7.94
C ALA A 109 -13.92 -9.68 -9.17
#